data_AF-A0A6V7JMN0-F1
#
_entry.id   AF-A0A6V7JMN0-F1
#
_cell.length_a   1.000
_cell.length_b   1.000
_cell.length_c   1.000
_cell.angle_alpha   90.00
_cell.angle_beta   90.00
_cell.angle_gamma   90.00
#
_symmetry.space_group_name_H-M   'P 1'
#
loop_
_entity.id
_entity.type
_entity.pdbx_description
1 polymer ?
#
loop_
_entity_poly.entity_id
_entity_poly.type
_entity_poly.pdbx_seq_one_letter_code
_entity_poly.pdbx_strand_id
1 'polypeptide(L)' 'TIIHVGTILASLSIFFGFCLLYNIVCVSCMGLPGSYWVMPMAISRWIYWLTVLLASILAILP' A
#
# COMPACT_ATOMS: atom_id res chain seq x y z
N THR A 1 0.80 -21.90 10.00
CA THR A 1 -0.51 -22.52 9.66
C THR A 1 -1.03 -21.88 8.38
N ILE A 2 -1.65 -22.67 7.48
CA ILE A 2 -2.16 -22.19 6.18
C ILE A 2 -3.11 -20.99 6.36
N ILE A 3 -3.90 -21.02 7.43
CA ILE A 3 -4.85 -19.97 7.78
C ILE A 3 -4.13 -18.66 8.16
N HIS A 4 -3.02 -18.71 8.90
CA HIS A 4 -2.26 -17.50 9.24
C HIS A 4 -1.62 -16.87 8.01
N VAL A 5 -1.05 -17.67 7.12
CA VAL A 5 -0.49 -17.15 5.88
C VAL A 5 -1.59 -16.52 5.02
N GLY A 6 -2.76 -17.18 4.96
CA GLY A 6 -3.95 -16.66 4.28
C GLY A 6 -4.43 -15.33 4.83
N THR A 7 -4.51 -15.17 6.16
CA THR A 7 -4.97 -13.90 6.77
C THR A 7 -3.96 -12.77 6.59
N ILE A 8 -2.65 -13.06 6.63
CA ILE A 8 -1.61 -12.06 6.36
C ILE A 8 -1.70 -11.56 4.91
N LEU A 9 -1.78 -12.48 3.94
CA LEU A 9 -1.94 -12.13 2.53
C LEU A 9 -3.24 -11.38 2.25
N ALA A 10 -4.35 -11.80 2.86
CA ALA A 10 -5.64 -11.13 2.72
C ALA A 10 -5.59 -9.70 3.26
N SER A 11 -5.00 -9.50 4.45
CA SER A 11 -4.89 -8.18 5.07
C SER A 11 -4.05 -7.23 4.21
N LEU A 12 -2.91 -7.70 3.70
CA LEU A 12 -2.06 -6.93 2.78
C LEU A 12 -2.82 -6.57 1.49
N SER A 13 -3.47 -7.55 0.87
CA SER A 13 -4.17 -7.35 -0.40
C SER A 13 -5.34 -6.37 -0.28
N ILE A 14 -6.12 -6.47 0.81
CA ILE A 14 -7.24 -5.56 1.08
C ILE A 14 -6.72 -4.15 1.32
N PHE A 15 -5.63 -3.99 2.08
CA PHE A 15 -5.02 -2.68 2.33
C PHE A 15 -4.55 -2.02 1.02
N PHE A 16 -3.75 -2.72 0.22
CA PHE A 16 -3.26 -2.20 -1.06
C PHE A 16 -4.39 -1.90 -2.04
N GLY A 17 -5.38 -2.80 -2.14
CA GLY A 17 -6.54 -2.63 -3.01
C GLY A 17 -7.39 -1.42 -2.62
N PHE A 18 -7.66 -1.23 -1.32
CA PHE A 18 -8.38 -0.07 -0.83
C PHE A 18 -7.62 1.23 -1.12
N CYS A 19 -6.31 1.28 -0.85
CA CYS A 19 -5.51 2.48 -1.13
C CYS A 19 -5.49 2.85 -2.62
N LEU A 20 -5.43 1.86 -3.51
CA LEU A 20 -5.50 2.04 -4.96
C LEU A 20 -6.86 2.62 -5.38
N LEU A 21 -7.95 1.96 -4.98
CA LEU A 21 -9.31 2.41 -5.29
C LEU A 21 -9.58 3.81 -4.72
N TYR A 22 -9.14 4.07 -3.50
CA TYR A 22 -9.33 5.35 -2.83
C TYR A 22 -8.59 6.49 -3.56
N ASN A 23 -7.32 6.29 -3.94
CA ASN A 23 -6.54 7.31 -4.66
C ASN A 23 -7.01 7.54 -6.11
N ILE A 24 -7.71 6.58 -6.70
CA ILE A 24 -8.28 6.70 -8.06
C ILE A 24 -9.65 7.39 -8.03
N VAL A 25 -10.51 7.02 -7.07
CA VAL A 25 -11.92 7.47 -7.04
C VAL A 25 -12.10 8.77 -6.27
N CYS A 26 -11.37 8.96 -5.17
CA CYS A 26 -11.52 10.13 -4.29
C CYS A 26 -10.47 11.20 -4.59
N VAL A 27 -10.62 11.90 -5.73
CA VAL A 27 -9.77 13.04 -6.14
C VAL A 27 -9.87 14.22 -5.17
N SER A 28 -11.03 14.37 -4.50
CA SER A 28 -11.37 15.55 -3.67
C SER A 28 -12.14 15.21 -2.38
N CYS A 29 -12.14 13.96 -1.91
CA CYS A 29 -12.97 13.55 -0.75
C CYS A 29 -12.39 13.96 0.62
N MET A 30 -11.08 14.06 0.73
CA MET A 30 -10.40 14.75 1.83
C MET A 30 -9.65 15.89 1.17
N GLY A 31 -9.82 17.13 1.64
CA GLY A 31 -9.18 18.33 1.10
C GLY A 31 -7.65 18.37 1.22
N LEU A 32 -6.96 17.23 1.10
CA LEU A 32 -5.52 17.13 0.96
C LEU A 32 -5.15 17.44 -0.49
N PRO A 33 -4.45 18.56 -0.74
CA PRO A 33 -3.98 18.88 -2.07
C PRO A 33 -2.92 17.86 -2.49
N GLY A 34 -3.16 17.12 -3.58
CA GLY A 34 -2.10 16.46 -4.34
C GLY A 34 -1.98 14.93 -4.27
N SER A 35 -2.94 14.19 -3.68
CA SER A 35 -2.89 12.70 -3.68
C SER A 35 -3.79 12.05 -4.74
N TYR A 36 -4.06 12.73 -5.85
CA TYR A 36 -4.74 12.07 -6.98
C TYR A 36 -3.73 11.22 -7.75
N TRP A 37 -4.05 9.94 -7.97
CA TRP A 37 -3.27 9.06 -8.86
C TRP A 37 -1.81 8.78 -8.42
N VAL A 38 -1.42 9.21 -7.21
CA VAL A 38 -0.05 9.00 -6.69
C VAL A 38 0.21 7.53 -6.38
N MET A 39 -0.76 6.84 -5.78
CA MET A 39 -0.64 5.41 -5.41
C MET A 39 -0.40 4.47 -6.61
N PRO A 40 -1.15 4.54 -7.73
CA PRO A 40 -0.84 3.72 -8.91
C PRO A 40 0.52 4.07 -9.53
N MET A 41 0.90 5.36 -9.56
CA MET A 41 2.20 5.79 -10.06
C MET A 41 3.36 5.27 -9.16
N ALA A 42 3.16 5.23 -7.85
CA ALA A 42 4.13 4.74 -6.88
C ALA A 42 4.32 3.22 -7.00
N ILE A 43 3.24 2.44 -7.07
CA ILE A 43 3.29 0.98 -7.24
C ILE A 43 3.99 0.55 -8.54
N SER A 44 3.91 1.35 -9.60
CA SER A 44 4.60 1.08 -10.86
C SER A 44 6.13 1.22 -10.76
N ARG A 45 6.65 1.93 -9.75
CA ARG A 45 8.10 2.14 -9.57
C ARG A 45 8.71 1.03 -8.74
N TRP A 46 9.80 0.43 -9.23
CA TRP A 46 10.58 -0.59 -8.51
C TRP A 46 11.11 -0.13 -7.15
N ILE A 47 11.44 1.17 -7.05
CA ILE A 47 11.93 1.79 -5.82
C ILE A 47 10.90 1.67 -4.70
N TYR A 48 9.60 1.76 -5.02
CA TYR A 48 8.52 1.63 -4.03
C TYR A 48 8.57 0.27 -3.34
N TRP A 49 8.65 -0.82 -4.10
CA TRP A 49 8.73 -2.18 -3.56
C TRP A 49 9.98 -2.40 -2.70
N LEU A 50 11.11 -1.83 -3.12
CA LEU A 50 12.36 -1.90 -2.36
C LEU A 50 12.26 -1.14 -1.04
N THR A 51 11.63 0.04 -1.03
CA THR A 51 11.37 0.81 0.20
C THR A 51 10.40 0.10 1.13
N VAL A 52 9.34 -0.53 0.62
CA VAL A 52 8.39 -1.32 1.41
C VAL A 52 9.11 -2.48 2.10
N LEU A 53 9.96 -3.20 1.36
CA LEU A 53 10.72 -4.32 1.90
C LEU A 53 11.71 -3.86 2.97
N LEU A 54 12.48 -2.81 2.69
CA LEU A 54 13.46 -2.26 3.63
C LEU A 54 12.79 -1.72 4.91
N ALA A 55 11.69 -0.97 4.77
CA ALA A 55 10.93 -0.46 5.90
C ALA A 55 10.33 -1.59 6.75
N SER A 56 9.87 -2.67 6.11
CA SER A 56 9.37 -3.85 6.82
C SER A 56 10.46 -4.53 7.64
N ILE A 57 11.67 -4.68 7.08
CA ILE A 57 12.82 -5.22 7.82
C ILE A 57 13.20 -4.32 8.99
N LEU A 58 13.30 -3.00 8.76
CA LEU A 58 13.61 -2.01 9.79
C LEU A 58 12.58 -2.00 10.93
N ALA A 59 11.30 -2.22 10.62
CA ALA A 59 10.23 -2.27 11.62
C ALA A 59 10.26 -3.54 12.50
N ILE A 60 10.91 -4.61 12.02
CA ILE A 60 11.06 -5.88 12.74
C ILE A 60 12.40 -5.94 13.48
N LEU A 61 13.37 -5.11 13.10
CA LEU A 61 14.60 -4.93 13.87
C LEU A 61 14.23 -4.40 15.27
N PRO A 62 14.81 -4.97 16.34
CA PRO A 62 14.57 -4.53 17.71
C PRO A 62 15.14 -3.13 17.98
#